data_AF-A0A9E3BAX1-F1
#
_entry.id   AF-A0A9E3BAX1-F1
#
_cell.length_a   1.000
_cell.length_b   1.000
_cell.length_c   1.000
_cell.angle_alpha   90.00
_cell.angle_beta   90.00
_cell.angle_gamma   90.00
#
_symmetry.space_group_name_H-M   'P 1'
#
loop_
_entity.id
_entity.type
_entity.pdbx_description
1 polymer ?
#
loop_
_entity_poly.entity_id
_entity_poly.type
_entity_poly.pdbx_seq_one_letter_code
_entity_poly.pdbx_strand_id
1 'polypeptide(L)'
;EDPGPGVAAAAMLDVLNELRAAGAEAIEIGDGRQAVRTGLDTWIAGAPGALIVDGATLRPPYLVLAIGDPPTLAAAMNIPGGAVDSVKRVGGTMSVQQADRVDITALRQPKPRQYAQPVK
;
A
#
# COMPACT_ATOMS: atom_id res chain seq x y z
N GLU A 1 -8.03 -6.36 8.24
CA GLU A 1 -9.45 -6.10 8.56
C GLU A 1 -9.61 -4.76 9.24
N ASP A 2 -10.74 -4.10 8.99
CA ASP A 2 -11.08 -2.82 9.62
C ASP A 2 -12.62 -2.70 9.80
N PRO A 3 -13.20 -3.40 10.80
CA PRO A 3 -14.65 -3.55 10.93
C PRO A 3 -15.37 -2.29 11.46
N GLY A 4 -14.66 -1.42 12.20
CA GLY A 4 -15.16 -0.16 12.77
C GLY A 4 -14.88 1.08 11.91
N PRO A 5 -14.55 0.89 10.62
CA PRO A 5 -13.61 1.68 9.82
C PRO A 5 -12.83 2.79 10.54
N GLY A 6 -11.60 2.48 10.96
CA GLY A 6 -10.69 3.42 11.63
C GLY A 6 -9.36 3.66 10.91
N VAL A 7 -9.02 2.86 9.90
CA VAL A 7 -7.74 2.99 9.18
C VAL A 7 -7.78 4.23 8.29
N ALA A 8 -7.08 5.28 8.71
CA ALA A 8 -6.98 6.54 7.98
C ALA A 8 -5.93 6.48 6.85
N ALA A 9 -5.99 7.44 5.93
CA ALA A 9 -5.04 7.58 4.82
C ALA A 9 -3.58 7.61 5.27
N ALA A 10 -3.29 8.28 6.40
CA ALA A 10 -1.95 8.34 6.98
C ALA A 10 -1.41 6.95 7.36
N ALA A 11 -2.25 6.10 7.98
CA ALA A 11 -1.82 4.75 8.36
C ALA A 11 -1.50 3.87 7.13
N MET A 12 -2.27 4.00 6.05
CA MET A 12 -1.95 3.30 4.79
C MET A 12 -0.69 3.87 4.12
N LEU A 13 -0.46 5.19 4.24
CA LEU A 13 0.77 5.81 3.76
C LEU A 13 2.00 5.32 4.54
N ASP A 14 1.87 5.11 5.85
CA ASP A 14 2.93 4.52 6.67
C ASP A 14 3.25 3.10 6.21
N VAL A 15 2.25 2.24 5.98
CA VAL A 15 2.45 0.90 5.39
C VAL A 15 3.26 0.97 4.10
N LEU A 16 2.84 1.85 3.18
CA LEU A 16 3.51 2.03 1.88
C LEU A 16 4.97 2.47 2.05
N ASN A 17 5.23 3.40 2.96
CA ASN A 17 6.57 3.95 3.16
C ASN A 17 7.50 2.99 3.91
N GLU A 18 7.00 2.24 4.88
CA GLU A 18 7.79 1.20 5.57
C GLU A 18 8.21 0.10 4.58
N LEU A 19 7.31 -0.34 3.69
CA LEU A 19 7.67 -1.30 2.63
C LEU A 19 8.73 -0.74 1.68
N ARG A 20 8.65 0.54 1.31
CA ARG A 20 9.68 1.21 0.49
C ARG A 20 11.02 1.29 1.20
N ALA A 21 11.02 1.68 2.47
CA ALA A 21 12.23 1.77 3.29
C ALA A 21 12.90 0.40 3.44
N ALA A 22 12.09 -0.66 3.51
CA ALA A 22 12.54 -2.05 3.56
C ALA A 22 13.00 -2.63 2.21
N GLY A 23 12.96 -1.85 1.13
CA GLY A 23 13.47 -2.25 -0.18
C GLY A 23 12.46 -2.97 -1.07
N ALA A 24 11.16 -2.76 -0.87
CA ALA A 24 10.16 -3.26 -1.82
C ALA A 24 10.37 -2.65 -3.22
N GLU A 25 10.50 -3.52 -4.23
CA GLU A 25 10.71 -3.16 -5.64
C GLU A 25 9.39 -2.84 -6.35
N ALA A 26 8.31 -3.42 -5.85
CA ALA A 26 6.98 -3.33 -6.40
C ALA A 26 5.94 -3.43 -5.29
N ILE A 27 4.94 -2.55 -5.28
CA ILE A 27 3.84 -2.58 -4.31
C ILE A 27 2.51 -2.31 -5.01
N GLU A 28 1.48 -3.07 -4.63
CA GLU A 28 0.09 -2.91 -5.05
C GLU A 28 -0.83 -2.83 -3.83
N ILE A 29 -1.81 -1.93 -3.85
CA ILE A 29 -2.81 -1.76 -2.80
C ILE A 29 -4.19 -1.98 -3.41
N GLY A 30 -4.99 -2.86 -2.82
CA GLY A 30 -6.33 -3.20 -3.31
C GLY A 30 -7.35 -3.51 -2.22
N ASP A 31 -8.56 -3.84 -2.64
CA ASP A 31 -9.72 -4.19 -1.79
C ASP A 31 -10.49 -5.44 -2.25
N GLY A 32 -9.84 -6.28 -3.06
CA GLY A 32 -10.46 -7.47 -3.66
C GLY A 32 -11.39 -7.18 -4.84
N ARG A 33 -11.73 -5.91 -5.12
CA ARG A 33 -12.48 -5.51 -6.33
C ARG A 33 -11.61 -4.79 -7.33
N GLN A 34 -10.70 -3.95 -6.84
CA GLN A 34 -9.74 -3.24 -7.66
C GLN A 34 -8.41 -3.11 -6.91
N ALA A 35 -7.36 -2.79 -7.68
CA ALA A 35 -6.03 -2.62 -7.14
C ALA A 35 -5.28 -1.52 -7.88
N VAL A 36 -4.37 -0.86 -7.16
CA VAL A 36 -3.59 0.26 -7.63
C VAL A 36 -2.11 -0.09 -7.52
N ARG A 37 -1.41 -0.05 -8.65
CA ARG A 37 0.05 -0.13 -8.66
C ARG A 37 0.62 1.17 -8.12
N THR A 38 1.40 1.07 -7.06
CA THR A 38 2.03 2.25 -6.48
C THR A 38 3.27 2.65 -7.28
N GLY A 39 3.57 3.96 -7.28
CA GLY A 39 4.76 4.55 -7.86
C GLY A 39 5.21 5.77 -7.05
N LEU A 40 6.25 6.46 -7.50
CA LEU A 40 6.87 7.56 -6.75
C LEU A 40 5.91 8.71 -6.40
N ASP A 41 4.93 8.99 -7.27
CA ASP A 41 3.91 10.03 -7.09
C ASP A 41 2.58 9.50 -6.56
N THR A 42 2.54 8.26 -6.04
CA THR A 42 1.33 7.72 -5.45
C THR A 42 0.91 8.51 -4.23
N TRP A 43 -0.38 8.86 -4.17
CA TRP A 43 -0.98 9.58 -3.06
C TRP A 43 -2.18 8.82 -2.49
N ILE A 44 -2.44 9.04 -1.20
CA ILE A 44 -3.54 8.41 -0.46
C ILE A 44 -4.33 9.51 0.25
N ALA A 45 -5.64 9.54 0.04
CA ALA A 45 -6.57 10.46 0.67
C ALA A 45 -7.86 9.74 1.10
N GLY A 46 -8.90 10.50 1.45
CA GLY A 46 -10.20 9.97 1.85
C GLY A 46 -10.34 9.74 3.34
N ALA A 47 -11.49 9.21 3.73
CA ALA A 47 -11.85 8.93 5.11
C ALA A 47 -11.69 7.43 5.42
N PRO A 48 -11.54 7.03 6.70
CA PRO A 48 -11.59 5.64 7.10
C PRO A 48 -12.80 4.91 6.49
N GLY A 49 -12.58 3.71 5.96
CA GLY A 49 -13.58 2.91 5.24
C GLY A 49 -13.77 3.25 3.75
N ALA A 50 -13.14 4.33 3.25
CA ALA A 50 -13.16 4.73 1.85
C ALA A 50 -11.88 5.51 1.50
N LEU A 51 -10.75 4.80 1.45
CA LEU A 51 -9.45 5.38 1.09
C LEU A 51 -9.38 5.58 -0.43
N ILE A 52 -8.84 6.71 -0.86
CA ILE A 52 -8.63 7.01 -2.28
C ILE A 52 -7.13 6.89 -2.56
N VAL A 53 -6.74 5.93 -3.40
CA VAL A 53 -5.35 5.69 -3.82
C VAL A 53 -5.24 5.95 -5.31
N ASP A 54 -4.46 6.96 -5.71
CA ASP A 54 -4.32 7.42 -7.10
C ASP A 54 -5.67 7.56 -7.86
N GLY A 55 -6.70 8.01 -7.16
CA GLY A 55 -8.05 8.22 -7.70
C GLY A 55 -8.99 7.01 -7.61
N ALA A 56 -8.52 5.82 -7.22
CA ALA A 56 -9.36 4.65 -6.98
C ALA A 56 -9.80 4.61 -5.50
N THR A 57 -11.12 4.54 -5.27
CA THR A 57 -11.68 4.40 -3.91
C THR A 57 -11.67 2.94 -3.46
N LEU A 58 -10.78 2.60 -2.54
CA LEU A 58 -10.65 1.29 -1.91
C LEU A 58 -11.42 1.23 -0.60
N ARG A 59 -11.98 0.05 -0.29
CA ARG A 59 -12.72 -0.21 0.96
C ARG A 59 -12.10 -1.39 1.73
N PRO A 60 -12.25 -1.49 3.05
CA PRO A 60 -11.74 -2.65 3.77
C PRO A 60 -12.56 -3.92 3.43
N PRO A 61 -11.95 -5.11 3.48
CA PRO A 61 -10.56 -5.37 3.85
C PRO A 61 -9.56 -4.98 2.76
N TYR A 62 -8.50 -4.28 3.16
CA TYR A 62 -7.42 -3.89 2.25
C TYR A 62 -6.40 -5.01 2.13
N LEU A 63 -5.86 -5.19 0.91
CA LEU A 63 -4.74 -6.08 0.60
C LEU A 63 -3.57 -5.25 0.09
N VAL A 64 -2.40 -5.43 0.68
CA VAL A 64 -1.15 -4.84 0.20
C VAL A 64 -0.22 -5.97 -0.21
N LEU A 65 0.16 -6.00 -1.48
CA LEU A 65 1.13 -6.93 -2.03
C LEU A 65 2.45 -6.21 -2.25
N ALA A 66 3.57 -6.83 -1.87
CA ALA A 66 4.90 -6.28 -2.07
C ALA A 66 5.88 -7.36 -2.54
N ILE A 67 6.76 -7.00 -3.48
CA ILE A 67 7.89 -7.83 -3.92
C ILE A 67 9.17 -7.19 -3.35
N GLY A 68 9.99 -8.01 -2.70
CA GLY A 68 11.25 -7.65 -2.06
C GLY A 68 11.76 -8.85 -1.26
N ASP A 69 12.76 -8.65 -0.39
CA ASP A 69 13.21 -9.70 0.54
C ASP A 69 12.13 -9.97 1.62
N PRO A 70 11.47 -11.15 1.65
CA PRO A 70 10.30 -11.36 2.51
C PRO A 70 10.58 -11.19 4.01
N PRO A 71 11.71 -11.69 4.56
CA PRO A 71 12.07 -11.46 5.96
C PRO A 71 12.25 -9.97 6.29
N THR A 72 12.92 -9.21 5.41
CA THR A 72 13.14 -7.77 5.62
C THR A 72 11.83 -6.98 5.58
N LEU A 73 10.97 -7.26 4.59
CA LEU A 73 9.65 -6.63 4.48
C LEU A 73 8.77 -6.94 5.70
N ALA A 74 8.76 -8.20 6.16
CA ALA A 74 8.01 -8.60 7.33
C ALA A 74 8.55 -7.97 8.61
N ALA A 75 9.88 -7.84 8.75
CA ALA A 75 10.49 -7.16 9.89
C ALA A 75 10.06 -5.69 9.96
N ALA A 76 10.04 -4.98 8.81
CA ALA A 76 9.63 -3.58 8.75
C ALA A 76 8.17 -3.36 9.19
N MET A 77 7.25 -4.24 8.78
CA MET A 77 5.84 -4.16 9.23
C MET A 77 5.70 -4.33 10.74
N ASN A 78 6.62 -5.06 11.39
CA ASN A 78 6.58 -5.37 12.82
C ASN A 78 7.42 -4.41 13.67
N ILE A 79 7.93 -3.30 13.12
CA ILE A 79 8.62 -2.28 13.90
C ILE A 79 7.66 -1.67 14.93
N PRO A 80 8.02 -1.65 16.23
CA PRO A 80 7.16 -1.07 17.27
C PRO A 80 6.80 0.39 17.00
N GLY A 81 5.53 0.72 17.19
CA GLY A 81 4.98 2.04 16.92
C GLY A 81 4.73 2.35 15.43
N GLY A 82 5.07 1.42 14.53
CA GLY A 82 4.92 1.57 13.09
C GLY A 82 3.53 1.18 12.54
N ALA A 83 3.53 0.68 11.31
CA ALA A 83 2.34 0.42 10.50
C ALA A 83 1.31 -0.51 11.17
N VAL A 84 1.73 -1.69 11.66
CA VAL A 84 0.85 -2.67 12.31
C VAL A 84 0.21 -2.08 13.57
N ASP A 85 0.99 -1.39 14.40
CA ASP A 85 0.50 -0.79 15.64
C ASP A 85 -0.47 0.36 15.37
N SER A 86 -0.26 1.11 14.29
CA SER A 86 -1.19 2.16 13.86
C SER A 86 -2.55 1.62 13.42
N VAL A 87 -2.60 0.46 12.77
CA VAL A 87 -3.86 -0.21 12.45
C VAL A 87 -4.53 -0.79 13.70
N LYS A 88 -3.76 -1.39 14.62
CA LYS A 88 -4.30 -1.94 15.88
C LYS A 88 -4.93 -0.85 16.76
N ARG A 89 -4.34 0.34 16.82
CA ARG A 89 -4.80 1.45 17.66
C ARG A 89 -6.22 1.91 17.35
N VAL A 90 -6.67 1.69 16.11
CA VAL A 90 -8.01 2.05 15.63
C VAL A 90 -8.98 0.86 15.61
N GLY A 91 -8.60 -0.27 16.22
CA GLY A 91 -9.42 -1.48 16.30
C GLY A 91 -9.37 -2.37 15.06
N GLY A 92 -8.49 -2.07 14.11
CA GLY A 92 -8.23 -2.92 12.95
C GLY A 92 -7.25 -4.06 13.26
N THR A 93 -7.13 -5.00 12.32
CA THR A 93 -6.11 -6.06 12.38
C THR A 93 -5.35 -6.13 11.06
N MET A 94 -4.07 -6.44 11.15
CA MET A 94 -3.18 -6.64 10.01
C MET A 94 -2.48 -7.99 10.18
N SER A 95 -2.51 -8.80 9.12
CA SER A 95 -1.75 -10.05 9.03
C SER A 95 -0.66 -9.86 7.98
N VAL A 96 0.56 -10.31 8.30
CA VAL A 96 1.71 -10.25 7.40
C VAL A 96 2.08 -11.68 7.04
N GLN A 97 1.99 -12.01 5.76
CA GLN A 97 2.34 -13.33 5.23
C GLN A 97 3.52 -13.19 4.28
N GLN A 98 4.58 -13.93 4.56
CA GLN A 98 5.71 -14.10 3.63
C GLN A 98 5.35 -15.16 2.59
N ALA A 99 5.82 -14.98 1.36
CA ALA A 99 5.62 -15.92 0.26
C ALA A 99 6.84 -15.91 -0.66
N ASP A 100 7.17 -17.08 -1.21
CA ASP A 100 8.27 -17.22 -2.19
C ASP A 100 7.93 -16.56 -3.54
N ARG A 101 6.63 -16.38 -3.81
CA ARG A 101 6.14 -15.73 -5.01
C ARG A 101 4.95 -14.83 -4.70
N VAL A 102 5.05 -13.59 -5.17
CA VAL A 102 3.98 -12.60 -5.16
C VAL A 102 3.89 -12.03 -6.57
N ASP A 103 2.70 -12.07 -7.17
CA ASP A 103 2.46 -11.48 -8.48
C ASP A 103 1.79 -10.10 -8.28
N ILE A 104 2.40 -9.05 -8.85
CA ILE A 104 1.81 -7.71 -8.90
C ILE A 104 1.38 -7.43 -10.33
N THR A 105 0.07 -7.35 -10.55
CA THR A 105 -0.52 -7.32 -11.90
C THR A 105 -1.15 -5.97 -12.25
N ALA A 106 -1.44 -5.12 -11.26
CA ALA A 106 -1.90 -3.78 -11.53
C ALA A 106 -0.83 -2.99 -12.31
N LEU A 107 -1.29 -2.20 -13.27
CA LEU A 107 -0.46 -1.32 -14.09
C LEU A 107 -0.77 0.14 -13.75
N ARG A 108 0.25 1.00 -13.83
CA ARG A 108 0.04 2.45 -13.72
C ARG A 108 -0.31 3.03 -15.08
N GLN A 109 -1.29 3.92 -15.08
CA GLN A 109 -1.62 4.72 -16.25
C GLN A 109 -0.76 6.00 -16.22
N PRO A 110 0.20 6.16 -17.15
CA PRO A 110 1.07 7.33 -17.16
C PRO A 110 0.27 8.57 -17.56
N LYS A 111 0.54 9.71 -16.90
CA LYS A 111 0.04 11.00 -17.34
C LYS A 111 0.71 11.38 -18.67
N PRO A 112 -0.04 11.84 -19.68
CA PRO A 112 0.56 12.30 -20.94
C PRO A 112 1.60 13.39 -20.69
N ARG A 113 2.79 13.20 -21.25
CA ARG A 113 3.87 14.18 -21.18
C ARG A 113 3.54 15.34 -22.11
N GLN A 114 3.43 16.56 -21.56
CA GLN A 114 3.17 17.75 -22.37
C GLN A 114 4.45 18.33 -22.98
N TYR A 115 5.57 18.26 -22.25
CA TYR A 115 6.84 18.88 -22.65
C TYR A 115 8.01 17.89 -22.71
N ALA A 116 8.11 16.98 -21.72
CA ALA A 116 9.24 16.05 -21.61
C ALA A 116 9.21 14.95 -22.68
N GLN A 117 10.33 14.73 -23.36
CA GLN A 117 10.51 13.64 -24.34
C GLN A 117 11.71 12.77 -23.94
N PRO A 118 11.70 11.45 -24.23
CA PRO A 118 12.88 10.61 -24.07
C PRO A 118 14.02 11.11 -24.96
N VAL A 119 15.26 11.07 -24.47
CA VAL A 119 16.44 11.25 -25.32
C VAL A 119 16.63 9.99 -26.19
N LYS A 120 17.14 10.17 -27.41
CA LYS A 120 17.48 9.05 -28.29
C LYS A 120 18.73 8.32 -27.83
#